data_AF-A0A0P7GIB7-F1
#
_entry.id   AF-A0A0P7GIB7-F1
#
_cell.length_a   1.000
_cell.length_b   1.000
_cell.length_c   1.000
_cell.angle_alpha   90.00
_cell.angle_beta   90.00
_cell.angle_gamma   90.00
#
_symmetry.space_group_name_H-M   'P 1'
#
loop_
_entity.id
_entity.type
_entity.pdbx_description
1 polymer ?
#
loop_
_entity_poly.entity_id
_entity_poly.type
_entity_poly.pdbx_seq_one_letter_code
_entity_poly.pdbx_strand_id
1 'polypeptide(L)'
;MKARRKSSVRNALREHGIAGAWGFAEATFFFVVPDVWTSWVGLRRPKRAVGTTFSALGGAMAGGAVTYCWGRKVAAETSRKALAKVPAVTDAMIGDVEQEMAESGAASLLRGPTRGVPYKLYARAAGLQRTSLVAFLAWSVPGRMIRFLAVTAAVSGIAALGRHWFPGMSERRISTVFWLCWAAFYAVFIPLKSRRGSA
;
A
#
# COMPACT_ATOMS: atom_id res chain seq x y z
N MET A 1 28.89 3.77 24.13
CA MET A 1 27.41 3.95 24.03
C MET A 1 26.94 4.97 22.98
N LYS A 2 27.55 6.17 22.83
CA LYS A 2 27.11 7.20 21.85
C LYS A 2 27.09 6.72 20.37
N ALA A 3 28.09 5.94 19.94
CA ALA A 3 28.18 5.43 18.56
C ALA A 3 27.05 4.45 18.19
N ARG A 4 26.70 3.53 19.10
CA ARG A 4 25.61 2.54 18.93
C ARG A 4 24.23 3.20 18.91
N ARG A 5 24.06 4.32 19.63
CA ARG A 5 22.84 5.14 19.60
C ARG A 5 22.70 5.92 18.28
N LYS A 6 23.79 6.52 17.78
CA LYS A 6 23.81 7.20 16.47
C LYS A 6 23.51 6.25 15.31
N SER A 7 24.05 5.03 15.31
CA SER A 7 23.75 4.03 14.27
C SER A 7 22.29 3.56 14.31
N SER A 8 21.72 3.37 15.50
CA SER A 8 20.31 2.99 15.68
C SER A 8 19.33 4.05 15.15
N VAL A 9 19.61 5.34 15.41
CA VAL A 9 18.80 6.46 14.91
C VAL A 9 18.91 6.60 13.38
N ARG A 10 20.11 6.51 12.81
CA ARG A 10 20.30 6.54 11.36
C ARG A 10 19.54 5.41 10.66
N ASN A 11 19.55 4.21 11.24
CA ASN A 11 18.79 3.09 10.72
C ASN A 11 17.28 3.32 10.83
N ALA A 12 16.79 4.01 11.86
CA ALA A 12 15.37 4.37 11.97
C ALA A 12 14.96 5.35 10.89
N LEU A 13 15.70 6.43 10.73
CA LEU A 13 15.43 7.43 9.69
C LEU A 13 15.38 6.79 8.29
N ARG A 14 16.29 5.84 8.01
CA ARG A 14 16.27 5.09 6.76
C ARG A 14 15.03 4.21 6.61
N GLU A 15 14.65 3.45 7.65
CA GLU A 15 13.45 2.61 7.63
C GLU A 15 12.17 3.44 7.38
N HIS A 16 12.03 4.58 8.06
CA HIS A 16 10.91 5.50 7.89
C HIS A 16 10.92 6.20 6.53
N GLY A 17 12.10 6.63 6.06
CA GLY A 17 12.25 7.26 4.74
C GLY A 17 11.90 6.32 3.60
N ILE A 18 12.36 5.06 3.67
CA ILE A 18 12.00 4.03 2.69
C ILE A 18 10.49 3.77 2.74
N ALA A 19 9.91 3.62 3.93
CA ALA A 19 8.46 3.40 4.06
C ALA A 19 7.64 4.54 3.43
N GLY A 20 8.01 5.79 3.71
CA GLY A 20 7.35 6.96 3.14
C GLY A 20 7.50 7.06 1.62
N ALA A 21 8.72 6.92 1.09
CA ALA A 21 8.97 6.92 -0.35
C ALA A 21 8.20 5.79 -1.06
N TRP A 22 8.12 4.61 -0.45
CA TRP A 22 7.38 3.47 -0.99
C TRP A 22 5.87 3.73 -0.99
N GLY A 23 5.33 4.28 0.10
CA GLY A 23 3.92 4.68 0.17
C GLY A 23 3.56 5.71 -0.90
N PHE A 24 4.43 6.71 -1.10
CA PHE A 24 4.27 7.70 -2.16
C PHE A 24 4.28 7.08 -3.56
N ALA A 25 5.24 6.19 -3.83
CA ALA A 25 5.36 5.51 -5.10
C ALA A 25 4.12 4.65 -5.40
N GLU A 26 3.63 3.89 -4.41
CA GLU A 26 2.43 3.05 -4.54
C GLU A 26 1.19 3.89 -4.86
N ALA A 27 1.01 5.01 -4.16
CA ALA A 27 -0.13 5.91 -4.34
C ALA A 27 -0.19 6.61 -5.71
N THR A 28 0.95 6.65 -6.42
CA THR A 28 1.08 7.21 -7.77
C THR A 28 0.99 6.10 -8.83
N PHE A 29 2.10 5.47 -9.21
CA PHE A 29 2.15 4.51 -10.32
C PHE A 29 2.75 3.15 -9.97
N PHE A 30 3.35 2.98 -8.79
CA PHE A 30 3.96 1.71 -8.40
C PHE A 30 2.93 0.66 -7.98
N PHE A 31 3.12 -0.60 -8.39
CA PHE A 31 2.18 -1.71 -8.12
C PHE A 31 2.52 -2.50 -6.85
N VAL A 32 3.75 -2.37 -6.34
CA VAL A 32 4.18 -3.07 -5.13
C VAL A 32 3.82 -2.25 -3.90
N VAL A 33 3.18 -2.90 -2.95
CA VAL A 33 2.61 -2.26 -1.78
C VAL A 33 3.67 -2.00 -0.71
N PRO A 34 3.55 -0.91 0.06
CA PRO A 34 4.52 -0.59 1.12
C PRO A 34 4.51 -1.64 2.25
N ASP A 35 3.47 -2.47 2.35
CA ASP A 35 3.37 -3.55 3.34
C ASP A 35 4.54 -4.53 3.25
N VAL A 36 5.15 -4.71 2.06
CA VAL A 36 6.37 -5.51 1.89
C VAL A 36 7.48 -4.97 2.80
N TRP A 37 7.68 -3.65 2.81
CA TRP A 37 8.72 -3.04 3.63
C TRP A 37 8.34 -3.00 5.11
N THR A 38 7.10 -2.61 5.45
CA THR A 38 6.69 -2.50 6.86
C THR A 38 6.67 -3.87 7.54
N SER A 39 6.22 -4.92 6.85
CA SER A 39 6.28 -6.28 7.35
C SER A 39 7.70 -6.81 7.46
N TRP A 40 8.60 -6.47 6.52
CA TRP A 40 10.03 -6.79 6.63
C TRP A 40 10.69 -6.16 7.86
N VAL A 41 10.38 -4.89 8.15
CA VAL A 41 10.80 -4.24 9.40
C VAL A 41 10.16 -4.94 10.61
N GLY A 42 8.90 -5.36 10.50
CA GLY A 42 8.15 -6.12 11.51
C GLY A 42 8.81 -7.43 11.92
N LEU A 43 9.33 -8.19 10.96
CA LEU A 43 10.07 -9.43 11.22
C LEU A 43 11.25 -9.18 12.17
N ARG A 44 11.97 -8.07 12.01
CA ARG A 44 13.20 -7.79 12.77
C ARG A 44 12.93 -6.99 14.03
N ARG A 45 11.99 -6.04 13.96
CA ARG A 45 11.74 -5.00 14.97
C ARG A 45 10.24 -4.62 15.00
N PRO A 46 9.37 -5.45 15.59
CA PRO A 46 7.91 -5.25 15.56
C PRO A 46 7.48 -3.90 16.15
N LYS A 47 8.11 -3.44 17.23
CA LYS A 47 7.83 -2.14 17.84
C LYS A 47 8.10 -0.95 16.90
N ARG A 48 9.06 -1.08 15.97
CA ARG A 48 9.40 -0.04 14.98
C ARG A 48 8.54 -0.12 13.73
N ALA A 49 8.04 -1.31 13.40
CA ALA A 49 7.22 -1.51 12.21
C ALA A 49 5.94 -0.66 12.24
N VAL A 50 5.30 -0.54 13.41
CA VAL A 50 4.15 0.35 13.60
C VAL A 50 4.52 1.80 13.28
N GLY A 51 5.68 2.29 13.71
CA GLY A 51 6.14 3.62 13.33
C GLY A 51 6.33 3.79 11.81
N THR A 52 6.82 2.75 11.13
CA THR A 52 7.00 2.79 9.68
C THR A 52 5.68 2.74 8.90
N THR A 53 4.59 2.18 9.44
CA THR A 53 3.27 2.23 8.78
C THR A 53 2.72 3.65 8.76
N PHE A 54 2.95 4.46 9.79
CA PHE A 54 2.60 5.89 9.77
C PHE A 54 3.42 6.66 8.73
N SER A 55 4.71 6.38 8.59
CA SER A 55 5.53 7.00 7.53
C SER A 55 5.06 6.59 6.14
N ALA A 56 4.72 5.31 5.94
CA ALA A 56 4.12 4.84 4.70
C ALA A 56 2.79 5.54 4.41
N LEU A 57 1.93 5.70 5.42
CA LEU A 57 0.68 6.46 5.28
C LEU A 57 0.95 7.90 4.85
N GLY A 58 1.86 8.61 5.51
CA GLY A 58 2.18 10.00 5.17
C GLY A 58 2.66 10.14 3.72
N GLY A 59 3.57 9.28 3.29
CA GLY A 59 4.00 9.24 1.89
C GLY A 59 2.86 8.90 0.93
N ALA A 60 2.01 7.95 1.30
CA ALA A 60 0.89 7.54 0.49
C ALA A 60 -0.20 8.62 0.38
N MET A 61 -0.42 9.43 1.42
CA MET A 61 -1.29 10.61 1.38
C MET A 61 -0.73 11.67 0.43
N ALA A 62 0.57 11.95 0.50
CA ALA A 62 1.22 12.89 -0.42
C ALA A 62 1.13 12.41 -1.88
N GLY A 63 1.43 11.14 -2.14
CA GLY A 63 1.29 10.56 -3.48
C GLY A 63 -0.16 10.50 -3.95
N GLY A 64 -1.10 10.25 -3.04
CA GLY A 64 -2.53 10.31 -3.31
C GLY A 64 -3.02 11.69 -3.70
N ALA A 65 -2.53 12.74 -3.02
CA ALA A 65 -2.82 14.12 -3.37
C ALA A 65 -2.26 14.47 -4.76
N VAL A 66 -1.06 13.97 -5.11
CA VAL A 66 -0.50 14.13 -6.47
C VAL A 66 -1.40 13.46 -7.51
N THR A 67 -1.80 12.21 -7.29
CA THR A 67 -2.69 11.47 -8.20
C THR A 67 -4.07 12.13 -8.31
N TYR A 68 -4.60 12.67 -7.22
CA TYR A 68 -5.83 13.47 -7.19
C TYR A 68 -5.69 14.73 -8.06
N CYS A 69 -4.63 15.51 -7.86
CA CYS A 69 -4.38 16.72 -8.64
C CYS A 69 -4.18 16.42 -10.12
N TRP A 70 -3.51 15.31 -10.44
CA TRP A 70 -3.36 14.81 -11.80
C TRP A 70 -4.71 14.41 -12.41
N GLY A 71 -5.52 13.63 -11.70
CA GLY A 71 -6.87 13.25 -12.13
C GLY A 71 -7.80 14.45 -12.34
N ARG A 72 -7.64 15.52 -11.55
CA ARG A 72 -8.42 16.76 -11.71
C ARG A 72 -8.03 17.57 -12.96
N LYS A 73 -6.79 17.48 -13.42
CA LYS A 73 -6.24 18.28 -14.53
C LYS A 73 -6.26 17.55 -15.87
N VAL A 74 -6.16 16.24 -15.86
CA VAL A 74 -6.06 15.42 -17.07
C VAL A 74 -7.43 14.89 -17.47
N ALA A 75 -7.70 14.85 -18.78
CA ALA A 75 -8.95 14.30 -19.31
C ALA A 75 -9.19 12.87 -18.80
N ALA A 76 -10.46 12.54 -18.52
CA ALA A 76 -10.86 11.25 -17.97
C ALA A 76 -10.30 10.08 -18.79
N GLU A 77 -10.38 10.16 -20.11
CA GLU A 77 -9.95 9.09 -21.01
C GLU A 77 -8.42 8.94 -21.04
N THR A 78 -7.66 10.04 -20.97
CA THR A 78 -6.20 9.98 -20.93
C THR A 78 -5.70 9.38 -19.63
N SER A 79 -6.31 9.77 -18.50
CA SER A 79 -5.96 9.20 -17.19
C SER A 79 -6.38 7.73 -17.06
N ARG A 80 -7.51 7.32 -17.66
CA ARG A 80 -7.93 5.91 -17.76
C ARG A 80 -6.89 5.07 -18.50
N LYS A 81 -6.51 5.47 -19.73
CA LYS A 81 -5.49 4.77 -20.54
C LYS A 81 -4.14 4.65 -19.84
N ALA A 82 -3.74 5.67 -19.09
CA ALA A 82 -2.49 5.63 -18.33
C ALA A 82 -2.56 4.62 -17.17
N LEU A 83 -3.70 4.53 -16.48
CA LEU A 83 -3.90 3.59 -15.36
C LEU A 83 -4.11 2.16 -15.81
N ALA A 84 -4.74 1.93 -16.96
CA ALA A 84 -4.92 0.60 -17.55
C ALA A 84 -3.58 -0.08 -17.91
N LYS A 85 -2.48 0.69 -18.03
CA LYS A 85 -1.13 0.14 -18.21
C LYS A 85 -0.50 -0.39 -16.93
N VAL A 86 -1.07 -0.06 -15.76
CA VAL A 86 -0.54 -0.53 -14.47
C VAL A 86 -0.92 -2.01 -14.28
N PRO A 87 0.03 -2.88 -13.91
CA PRO A 87 -0.28 -4.28 -13.63
C PRO A 87 -1.41 -4.43 -12.61
N ALA A 88 -2.30 -5.40 -12.82
CA ALA A 88 -3.49 -5.67 -11.99
C ALA A 88 -4.55 -4.55 -11.94
N VAL A 89 -4.50 -3.59 -12.87
CA VAL A 89 -5.58 -2.62 -13.10
C VAL A 89 -6.29 -2.99 -14.40
N THR A 90 -7.63 -3.00 -14.37
CA THR A 90 -8.48 -3.26 -15.55
C THR A 90 -9.45 -2.11 -15.76
N ASP A 91 -9.94 -1.93 -16.99
CA ASP A 91 -10.89 -0.87 -17.29
C ASP A 91 -12.20 -1.01 -16.49
N ALA A 92 -12.67 -2.24 -16.27
CA ALA A 92 -13.82 -2.52 -15.41
C ALA A 92 -13.59 -1.98 -13.98
N MET A 93 -12.42 -2.24 -13.38
CA MET A 93 -12.09 -1.71 -12.05
C MET A 93 -12.04 -0.17 -12.02
N ILE A 94 -11.62 0.47 -13.12
CA ILE A 94 -11.63 1.93 -13.22
C ILE A 94 -13.08 2.44 -13.23
N GLY A 95 -13.95 1.82 -14.01
CA GLY A 95 -15.38 2.15 -14.08
C GLY A 95 -16.10 1.95 -12.75
N ASP A 96 -15.92 0.79 -12.11
CA ASP A 96 -16.51 0.47 -10.81
C ASP A 96 -16.14 1.51 -9.74
N VAL A 97 -14.87 1.92 -9.71
CA VAL A 97 -14.40 2.94 -8.75
C VAL A 97 -14.94 4.32 -9.04
N GLU A 98 -15.08 4.70 -10.32
CA GLU A 98 -15.75 5.94 -10.70
C GLU A 98 -17.20 5.92 -10.22
N GLN A 99 -17.93 4.82 -10.43
CA GLN A 99 -19.30 4.68 -9.97
C GLN A 99 -19.41 4.71 -8.44
N GLU A 100 -18.59 3.94 -7.73
CA GLU A 100 -18.57 3.92 -6.26
C GLU A 100 -18.27 5.31 -5.66
N MET A 101 -17.36 6.06 -6.29
CA MET A 101 -17.05 7.43 -5.87
C MET A 101 -18.22 8.38 -6.14
N ALA A 102 -18.95 8.20 -7.24
CA ALA A 102 -20.12 9.00 -7.54
C ALA A 102 -21.27 8.73 -6.54
N GLU A 103 -21.45 7.47 -6.14
CA GLU A 103 -22.51 7.05 -5.22
C GLU A 103 -22.21 7.33 -3.75
N SER A 104 -20.99 7.02 -3.29
CA SER A 104 -20.62 7.05 -1.87
C SER A 104 -19.56 8.10 -1.53
N GLY A 105 -19.08 8.86 -2.51
CA GLY A 105 -18.01 9.84 -2.33
C GLY A 105 -16.74 9.21 -1.77
N ALA A 106 -16.02 9.99 -0.96
CA ALA A 106 -14.76 9.57 -0.35
C ALA A 106 -14.90 8.37 0.63
N ALA A 107 -16.09 8.06 1.13
CA ALA A 107 -16.29 6.88 2.00
C ALA A 107 -16.08 5.56 1.24
N SER A 108 -16.19 5.56 -0.09
CA SER A 108 -15.90 4.40 -0.94
C SER A 108 -14.49 3.81 -0.73
N LEU A 109 -13.53 4.64 -0.28
CA LEU A 109 -12.17 4.20 0.04
C LEU A 109 -12.09 3.08 1.11
N LEU A 110 -13.10 2.95 1.97
CA LEU A 110 -13.15 1.86 2.95
C LEU A 110 -13.44 0.50 2.31
N ARG A 111 -14.03 0.47 1.11
CA ARG A 111 -14.34 -0.77 0.37
C ARG A 111 -13.16 -1.26 -0.47
N GLY A 112 -12.23 -0.37 -0.81
CA GLY A 112 -11.07 -0.68 -1.63
C GLY A 112 -10.23 -1.87 -1.13
N PRO A 113 -9.82 -1.91 0.16
CA PRO A 113 -8.99 -2.99 0.71
C PRO A 113 -9.64 -4.38 0.58
N THR A 114 -10.95 -4.50 0.79
CA THR A 114 -11.65 -5.79 0.75
C THR A 114 -11.85 -6.29 -0.67
N ARG A 115 -11.98 -5.37 -1.65
CA ARG A 115 -12.08 -5.70 -3.08
C ARG A 115 -10.72 -5.87 -3.76
N GLY A 116 -9.62 -5.52 -3.09
CA GLY A 116 -8.27 -5.55 -3.66
C GLY A 116 -8.12 -4.52 -4.79
N VAL A 117 -8.75 -3.36 -4.64
CA VAL A 117 -8.71 -2.26 -5.60
C VAL A 117 -7.57 -1.31 -5.24
N PRO A 118 -6.68 -0.97 -6.19
CA PRO A 118 -5.58 -0.05 -5.93
C PRO A 118 -6.06 1.35 -5.53
N TYR A 119 -5.45 1.91 -4.49
CA TYR A 119 -5.83 3.23 -3.95
C TYR A 119 -5.78 4.36 -4.99
N LYS A 120 -4.81 4.29 -5.92
CA LYS A 120 -4.63 5.27 -7.00
C LYS A 120 -5.88 5.47 -7.87
N LEU A 121 -6.72 4.44 -7.99
CA LEU A 121 -7.99 4.52 -8.73
C LEU A 121 -8.96 5.46 -8.01
N TYR A 122 -9.11 5.31 -6.69
CA TYR A 122 -9.93 6.22 -5.87
C TYR A 122 -9.35 7.64 -5.87
N ALA A 123 -8.02 7.79 -5.83
CA ALA A 123 -7.36 9.10 -5.91
C ALA A 123 -7.68 9.82 -7.22
N ARG A 124 -7.56 9.12 -8.35
CA ARG A 124 -7.86 9.65 -9.67
C ARG A 124 -9.36 9.92 -9.85
N ALA A 125 -10.24 9.04 -9.38
CA ALA A 125 -11.70 9.25 -9.42
C ALA A 125 -12.14 10.46 -8.57
N ALA A 126 -11.62 10.60 -7.35
CA ALA A 126 -11.89 11.76 -6.51
C ALA A 126 -11.42 13.08 -7.17
N GLY A 127 -10.28 13.04 -7.86
CA GLY A 127 -9.77 14.19 -8.62
C GLY A 127 -10.68 14.57 -9.79
N LEU A 128 -11.10 13.58 -10.58
CA LEU A 128 -12.01 13.75 -11.72
C LEU A 128 -13.37 14.31 -11.29
N GLN A 129 -13.94 13.76 -10.23
CA GLN A 129 -15.25 14.13 -9.71
C GLN A 129 -15.21 15.36 -8.79
N ARG A 130 -14.03 15.97 -8.63
CA ARG A 130 -13.81 17.17 -7.79
C ARG A 130 -14.29 16.99 -6.35
N THR A 131 -14.23 15.78 -5.81
CA THR A 131 -14.49 15.50 -4.40
C THR A 131 -13.54 16.32 -3.54
N SER A 132 -13.97 16.77 -2.36
CA SER A 132 -13.09 17.51 -1.45
C SER A 132 -11.79 16.74 -1.17
N LEU A 133 -10.63 17.37 -1.43
CA LEU A 133 -9.32 16.77 -1.17
C LEU A 133 -9.16 16.44 0.32
N VAL A 134 -9.70 17.28 1.21
CA VAL A 134 -9.65 17.05 2.65
C VAL A 134 -10.48 15.81 3.01
N ALA A 135 -11.69 15.67 2.46
CA ALA A 135 -12.51 14.49 2.68
C ALA A 135 -11.84 13.22 2.14
N PHE A 136 -11.28 13.29 0.93
CA PHE A 136 -10.53 12.20 0.33
C PHE A 136 -9.35 11.76 1.21
N LEU A 137 -8.52 12.70 1.66
CA LEU A 137 -7.38 12.40 2.53
C LEU A 137 -7.82 11.88 3.90
N ALA A 138 -8.88 12.43 4.47
CA ALA A 138 -9.44 11.98 5.74
C ALA A 138 -9.90 10.52 5.67
N TRP A 139 -10.63 10.14 4.61
CA TRP A 139 -11.06 8.75 4.39
C TRP A 139 -9.93 7.82 3.93
N SER A 140 -8.88 8.37 3.32
CA SER A 140 -7.66 7.62 2.99
C SER A 140 -6.95 7.08 4.24
N VAL A 141 -7.04 7.79 5.37
CA VAL A 141 -6.40 7.37 6.64
C VAL A 141 -6.95 6.03 7.12
N PRO A 142 -8.25 5.87 7.44
CA PRO A 142 -8.78 4.58 7.90
C PRO A 142 -8.69 3.51 6.81
N GLY A 143 -8.97 3.84 5.54
CA GLY A 143 -8.91 2.88 4.44
C GLY A 143 -7.52 2.26 4.25
N ARG A 144 -6.45 3.00 4.54
CA ARG A 144 -5.08 2.50 4.43
C ARG A 144 -4.51 1.99 5.75
N MET A 145 -4.77 2.68 6.85
CA MET A 145 -4.20 2.33 8.14
C MET A 145 -4.67 0.96 8.61
N ILE A 146 -5.95 0.63 8.40
CA ILE A 146 -6.49 -0.70 8.72
C ILE A 146 -5.68 -1.77 7.98
N ARG A 147 -5.43 -1.59 6.68
CA ARG A 147 -4.68 -2.55 5.86
C ARG A 147 -3.21 -2.65 6.30
N PHE A 148 -2.53 -1.50 6.43
CA PHE A 148 -1.11 -1.46 6.78
C PHE A 148 -0.85 -2.07 8.16
N LEU A 149 -1.68 -1.75 9.15
CA LEU A 149 -1.56 -2.33 10.49
C LEU A 149 -1.93 -3.81 10.48
N ALA A 150 -3.03 -4.21 9.83
CA ALA A 150 -3.45 -5.62 9.79
C ALA A 150 -2.37 -6.51 9.16
N VAL A 151 -1.85 -6.13 7.98
CA VAL A 151 -0.81 -6.91 7.29
C VAL A 151 0.49 -6.93 8.09
N THR A 152 0.92 -5.77 8.59
CA THR A 152 2.17 -5.68 9.37
C THR A 152 2.07 -6.49 10.66
N ALA A 153 0.95 -6.43 11.38
CA ALA A 153 0.70 -7.18 12.60
C ALA A 153 0.59 -8.68 12.33
N ALA A 154 -0.18 -9.09 11.32
CA ALA A 154 -0.33 -10.50 10.95
C ALA A 154 1.02 -11.13 10.58
N VAL A 155 1.80 -10.50 9.70
CA VAL A 155 3.11 -11.03 9.30
C VAL A 155 4.10 -11.04 10.46
N SER A 156 4.11 -9.99 11.29
CA SER A 156 4.97 -9.95 12.48
C SER A 156 4.58 -11.03 13.50
N GLY A 157 3.29 -11.26 13.69
CA GLY A 157 2.73 -12.28 14.58
C GLY A 157 3.04 -13.70 14.11
N ILE A 158 2.81 -14.01 12.82
CA ILE A 158 3.17 -15.30 12.22
C ILE A 158 4.67 -15.55 12.37
N ALA A 159 5.52 -14.54 12.15
CA ALA A 159 6.95 -14.69 12.30
C ALA A 159 7.42 -14.82 13.76
N ALA A 160 6.69 -14.24 14.72
CA ALA A 160 6.94 -14.41 16.13
C ALA A 160 6.56 -15.82 16.59
N LEU A 161 5.39 -16.30 16.16
CA LEU A 161 4.95 -17.68 16.38
C LEU A 161 5.93 -18.66 15.75
N GLY A 162 6.30 -18.51 14.48
CA GLY A 162 7.26 -19.38 13.82
C GLY A 162 8.60 -19.48 14.56
N ARG A 163 9.08 -18.38 15.14
CA ARG A 163 10.29 -18.39 16.00
C ARG A 163 10.07 -19.07 17.35
N HIS A 164 8.87 -18.95 17.92
CA HIS A 164 8.51 -19.63 19.16
C HIS A 164 8.44 -21.15 18.98
N TRP A 165 7.81 -21.62 17.90
CA TRP A 165 7.67 -23.05 17.59
C TRP A 165 8.94 -23.69 17.02
N PHE A 166 9.78 -22.90 16.33
CA PHE A 166 11.03 -23.37 15.73
C PHE A 166 12.23 -22.49 16.14
N PRO A 167 12.70 -22.57 17.39
CA PRO A 167 13.76 -21.71 17.92
C PRO A 167 15.11 -21.85 17.20
N GLY A 168 15.34 -22.96 16.46
CA GLY A 168 16.54 -23.20 15.66
C GLY A 168 16.51 -22.62 14.23
N MET A 169 15.45 -21.91 13.83
CA MET A 169 15.33 -21.42 12.47
C MET A 169 16.26 -20.22 12.22
N SER A 170 17.26 -20.40 11.34
CA SER A 170 18.17 -19.30 10.98
C SER A 170 17.43 -18.09 10.39
N GLU A 171 17.93 -16.88 10.65
CA GLU A 171 17.35 -15.63 10.13
C GLU A 171 17.27 -15.62 8.59
N ARG A 172 18.21 -16.31 7.92
CA ARG A 172 18.20 -16.50 6.47
C ARG A 172 16.97 -17.27 5.99
N ARG A 173 16.57 -18.34 6.67
CA ARG A 173 15.38 -19.13 6.31
C ARG A 173 14.10 -18.32 6.47
N ILE A 174 13.94 -17.61 7.59
CA ILE A 174 12.79 -16.72 7.82
C ILE A 174 12.70 -15.66 6.72
N SER A 175 13.84 -15.05 6.37
CA SER A 175 13.90 -14.05 5.30
C SER A 175 13.56 -14.65 3.93
N THR A 176 14.02 -15.87 3.65
CA THR A 176 13.75 -16.57 2.38
C THR A 176 12.27 -16.89 2.26
N VAL A 177 11.67 -17.47 3.30
CA VAL A 177 10.22 -17.76 3.34
C VAL A 177 9.42 -16.48 3.15
N PHE A 178 9.80 -15.39 3.82
CA PHE A 178 9.14 -14.09 3.65
C PHE A 178 9.15 -13.60 2.20
N TRP A 179 10.31 -13.59 1.54
CA TRP A 179 10.40 -13.15 0.14
C TRP A 179 9.67 -14.09 -0.81
N LEU A 180 9.71 -15.41 -0.56
CA LEU A 180 8.94 -16.39 -1.33
C LEU A 180 7.43 -16.19 -1.18
N CYS A 181 6.93 -15.91 0.02
CA CYS A 181 5.52 -15.63 0.25
C CYS A 181 5.05 -14.37 -0.50
N TRP A 182 5.83 -13.29 -0.48
CA TRP A 182 5.51 -12.08 -1.25
C TRP A 182 5.60 -12.30 -2.76
N ALA A 183 6.62 -13.03 -3.23
CA ALA A 183 6.75 -13.39 -4.64
C ALA A 183 5.56 -14.23 -5.11
N ALA A 184 5.17 -15.26 -4.34
CA ALA A 184 4.01 -16.10 -4.63
C ALA A 184 2.70 -15.28 -4.62
N PHE A 185 2.53 -14.39 -3.63
CA PHE A 185 1.38 -13.48 -3.59
C PHE A 185 1.27 -12.67 -4.87
N TYR A 186 2.34 -12.03 -5.34
CA TYR A 186 2.31 -11.23 -6.57
C TYR A 186 2.17 -12.08 -7.84
N ALA A 187 2.82 -13.24 -7.89
CA ALA A 187 2.71 -14.17 -9.01
C ALA A 187 1.29 -14.69 -9.20
N VAL A 188 0.50 -14.78 -8.13
CA VAL A 188 -0.91 -15.21 -8.18
C VAL A 188 -1.85 -14.00 -8.33
N PHE A 189 -1.61 -12.91 -7.60
CA PHE A 189 -2.46 -11.72 -7.58
C PHE A 189 -2.55 -11.03 -8.93
N ILE A 190 -1.41 -10.82 -9.61
CA ILE A 190 -1.38 -10.09 -10.89
C ILE A 190 -2.20 -10.85 -11.97
N PRO A 191 -1.95 -12.14 -12.24
CA PRO A 191 -2.74 -12.87 -13.24
C PRO A 191 -4.22 -13.00 -12.87
N LEU A 192 -4.54 -13.24 -11.60
CA LEU A 192 -5.94 -13.36 -11.15
C LEU A 192 -6.73 -12.07 -11.41
N LYS A 193 -6.13 -10.92 -11.14
CA LYS A 193 -6.77 -9.62 -11.36
C LYS A 193 -6.83 -9.23 -12.83
N SER A 194 -5.78 -9.52 -13.60
CA SER A 194 -5.79 -9.31 -15.05
C SER A 194 -6.85 -10.16 -15.76
N ARG A 195 -7.09 -11.41 -15.33
CA ARG A 195 -8.10 -12.30 -15.94
C ARG A 195 -9.55 -11.89 -15.66
N ARG A 196 -9.84 -11.34 -14.48
CA ARG A 196 -11.21 -10.92 -14.10
C ARG A 196 -11.71 -9.68 -14.84
N GLY A 197 -10.86 -8.95 -15.57
CA GLY A 197 -11.29 -7.82 -16.41
C GLY A 197 -11.48 -8.17 -17.89
N SER A 198 -11.32 -9.43 -18.27
CA SER A 198 -11.50 -9.92 -19.65
C SER A 198 -12.77 -10.75 -19.84
N ALA A 199 -13.57 -10.90 -18.78
CA ALA A 199 -14.87 -11.57 -18.75
C ALA A 199 -15.94 -10.53 -18.42
#